data_AF-A0A951AB80-F1
#
_entry.id   AF-A0A951AB80-F1
#
_cell.length_a   1.000
_cell.length_b   1.000
_cell.length_c   1.000
_cell.angle_alpha   90.00
_cell.angle_beta   90.00
_cell.angle_gamma   90.00
#
_symmetry.space_group_name_H-M   'P 1'
#
loop_
_entity.id
_entity.type
_entity.pdbx_description
1 polymer ?
#
loop_
_entity_poly.entity_id
_entity_poly.type
_entity_poly.pdbx_seq_one_letter_code
_entity_poly.pdbx_strand_id
1 'polypeptide(L)'
;YGDKFGTPIGNSFGLFNTQTGVASFPSSFTYWTDVLADGTPEMLAPSGKTAPAPWVPFTRAGCDVGAFSIANMEFENVSSDINNVFGPNSPQAMEAASNRPKAVADFEGIIIHCAQGSTVCGNKGAPDLLTDEPGGYVGFTALYGNANVQPAISPGGPVKDLDGNIIADSSTPPNPGFPGFDPTASQTLGYVATMLEAGVPVVYAYIADAHDNQGQGISGVSPSAEQTFGPGEAGYVQQLAAYNKSFGQFFARLAQHGITIENTLFIVTADENDHFVGGAPSPANCNGVTTPCTYAKKGEIDADLTKVYFTEFNDATPFRVHSDDAPTFYINGNPSQTDPKTRTLEQEAAQMLGFDPVQGPNGGTNQVAQALADQAELALLHMITADPNRTPNFVLFGNPDYFLSASGKTGTCTPMNNAASCFTEESGFAWNHGDFQPQITNTWLGMAGPGVERLGEFGAVFTDHADIRPTLMHLLGLTDDYAHDGRVVFEALDNNVLGGGLRAHQDILSALAEAYKQINAPLGTLGFNTLTGISTQALAGDNSTYAIIEAQIQAITAKRNDIGGKMITMLEDAAFSSRPIDEAQAAFLIKQANDLIASVPTP
;
A
#
# COMPACT_ATOMS: atom_id res chain seq x y z
N TYR A 1 -4.09 6.08 6.66
CA TYR A 1 -5.12 5.03 6.64
C TYR A 1 -6.21 5.35 5.60
N GLY A 2 -6.99 4.35 5.17
CA GLY A 2 -7.93 4.51 4.04
C GLY A 2 -9.04 5.54 4.28
N ASP A 3 -9.49 5.67 5.52
CA ASP A 3 -10.48 6.67 5.96
C ASP A 3 -10.04 8.13 5.75
N LYS A 4 -8.73 8.41 5.61
CA LYS A 4 -8.19 9.75 5.38
C LYS A 4 -8.04 10.14 3.92
N PHE A 5 -7.88 9.16 3.03
CA PHE A 5 -7.45 9.40 1.65
C PHE A 5 -8.41 8.84 0.61
N GLY A 6 -9.53 8.22 1.01
CA GLY A 6 -10.61 7.91 0.07
C GLY A 6 -10.50 6.56 -0.63
N THR A 7 -9.32 5.94 -0.62
CA THR A 7 -9.09 4.57 -1.05
C THR A 7 -9.22 3.65 0.16
N PRO A 8 -10.32 2.88 0.30
CA PRO A 8 -10.59 2.14 1.52
C PRO A 8 -9.58 1.00 1.73
N ILE A 9 -9.46 0.11 0.73
CA ILE A 9 -8.70 -1.16 0.77
C ILE A 9 -8.31 -1.51 -0.68
N GLY A 10 -7.08 -1.97 -0.88
CA GLY A 10 -6.61 -2.62 -2.12
C GLY A 10 -6.20 -1.69 -3.26
N ASN A 11 -5.68 -2.32 -4.33
CA ASN A 11 -5.23 -1.71 -5.59
C ASN A 11 -6.40 -1.25 -6.50
N SER A 12 -7.61 -1.62 -6.14
CA SER A 12 -8.86 -1.06 -6.61
C SER A 12 -9.90 -1.22 -5.51
N PHE A 13 -11.02 -0.53 -5.61
CA PHE A 13 -12.08 -0.65 -4.60
C PHE A 13 -13.44 -0.65 -5.26
N GLY A 14 -14.43 -1.25 -4.61
CA GLY A 14 -15.79 -1.23 -5.14
C GLY A 14 -16.41 0.15 -4.95
N LEU A 15 -17.07 0.63 -6.00
CA LEU A 15 -17.87 1.84 -6.03
C LEU A 15 -19.30 1.48 -6.44
N PHE A 16 -20.24 1.56 -5.50
CA PHE A 16 -21.65 1.29 -5.77
C PHE A 16 -22.24 2.33 -6.73
N ASN A 17 -22.80 1.86 -7.83
CA ASN A 17 -23.65 2.72 -8.66
C ASN A 17 -24.96 3.03 -7.91
N THR A 18 -25.23 4.31 -7.65
CA THR A 18 -26.39 4.75 -6.85
C THR A 18 -27.74 4.48 -7.52
N GLN A 19 -27.79 4.18 -8.82
CA GLN A 19 -29.04 3.84 -9.52
C GLN A 19 -29.31 2.33 -9.56
N THR A 20 -28.28 1.50 -9.69
CA THR A 20 -28.42 0.04 -9.85
C THR A 20 -28.08 -0.74 -8.58
N GLY A 21 -27.34 -0.13 -7.64
CA GLY A 21 -26.79 -0.79 -6.46
C GLY A 21 -25.71 -1.83 -6.79
N VAL A 22 -25.17 -1.83 -8.01
CA VAL A 22 -24.12 -2.76 -8.43
C VAL A 22 -22.77 -2.03 -8.38
N ALA A 23 -21.77 -2.63 -7.76
CA ALA A 23 -20.44 -2.07 -7.69
C ALA A 23 -19.67 -2.21 -9.01
N SER A 24 -18.94 -1.16 -9.38
CA SER A 24 -17.79 -1.20 -10.29
C SER A 24 -16.49 -1.17 -9.48
N PHE A 25 -15.34 -1.47 -10.09
CA PHE A 25 -14.05 -1.45 -9.42
C PHE A 25 -13.10 -0.47 -10.14
N PRO A 26 -13.22 0.85 -9.89
CA PRO A 26 -12.18 1.79 -10.31
C PRO A 26 -10.81 1.42 -9.69
N SER A 27 -9.76 1.57 -10.48
CA SER A 27 -8.37 1.46 -10.04
C SER A 27 -8.05 2.51 -8.97
N SER A 28 -7.26 2.15 -7.96
CA SER A 28 -6.66 3.15 -7.06
C SER A 28 -5.47 3.87 -7.68
N PHE A 29 -4.95 3.35 -8.79
CA PHE A 29 -3.84 3.93 -9.54
C PHE A 29 -4.36 4.95 -10.56
N THR A 30 -4.52 6.18 -10.10
CA THR A 30 -4.76 7.39 -10.91
C THR A 30 -3.97 8.57 -10.33
N TYR A 31 -3.81 9.66 -11.08
CA TYR A 31 -3.12 10.84 -10.55
C TYR A 31 -3.84 11.43 -9.32
N TRP A 32 -3.12 12.02 -8.36
CA TRP A 32 -3.66 12.54 -7.09
C TRP A 32 -4.95 13.37 -7.19
N THR A 33 -5.11 14.11 -8.29
CA THR A 33 -6.23 15.04 -8.53
C THR A 33 -7.32 14.47 -9.43
N ASP A 34 -7.23 13.19 -9.81
CA ASP A 34 -8.23 12.54 -10.62
C ASP A 34 -9.58 12.45 -9.89
N VAL A 35 -10.62 12.34 -10.71
CA VAL A 35 -12.01 12.29 -10.27
C VAL A 35 -12.64 11.03 -10.82
N LEU A 36 -13.30 10.29 -9.93
CA LEU A 36 -13.98 9.05 -10.27
C LEU A 36 -15.27 9.29 -11.06
N ALA A 37 -15.84 8.19 -11.58
CA ALA A 37 -17.06 8.22 -12.38
C ALA A 37 -18.29 8.79 -11.64
N ASP A 38 -18.28 8.80 -10.31
CA ASP A 38 -19.33 9.41 -9.48
C ASP A 38 -19.14 10.92 -9.24
N GLY A 39 -18.04 11.50 -9.75
CA GLY A 39 -17.71 12.90 -9.61
C GLY A 39 -16.97 13.26 -8.32
N THR A 40 -16.56 12.28 -7.51
CA THR A 40 -15.78 12.51 -6.29
C THR A 40 -14.27 12.38 -6.57
N PRO A 41 -13.41 13.15 -5.87
CA PRO A 41 -11.95 12.99 -5.95
C PRO A 41 -11.52 11.55 -5.68
N GLU A 42 -10.51 11.04 -6.37
CA GLU A 42 -9.89 9.75 -6.04
C GLU A 42 -9.37 9.78 -4.60
N MET A 43 -8.47 10.72 -4.34
CA MET A 43 -7.88 10.98 -3.03
C MET A 43 -8.87 11.75 -2.13
N LEU A 44 -10.00 11.14 -1.78
CA LEU A 44 -11.11 11.77 -1.04
C LEU A 44 -10.82 11.89 0.46
N ALA A 45 -10.61 13.12 0.93
CA ALA A 45 -10.50 13.40 2.36
C ALA A 45 -11.86 13.41 3.08
N PRO A 46 -11.89 13.26 4.42
CA PRO A 46 -13.10 13.40 5.25
C PRO A 46 -13.87 14.72 5.07
N SER A 47 -13.22 15.76 4.54
CA SER A 47 -13.84 17.05 4.24
C SER A 47 -14.71 17.04 2.97
N GLY A 48 -14.69 15.95 2.20
CA GLY A 48 -15.35 15.85 0.89
C GLY A 48 -14.56 16.48 -0.27
N LYS A 49 -13.27 16.76 -0.05
CA LYS A 49 -12.35 17.41 -1.01
C LYS A 49 -11.17 16.48 -1.31
N THR A 50 -10.36 16.83 -2.32
CA THR A 50 -9.07 16.17 -2.54
C THR A 50 -8.17 16.33 -1.30
N ALA A 51 -7.54 15.24 -0.88
CA ALA A 51 -6.61 15.23 0.24
C ALA A 51 -5.38 16.11 -0.05
N PRO A 52 -4.77 16.75 0.98
CA PRO A 52 -3.54 17.52 0.80
C PRO A 52 -2.44 16.66 0.19
N ALA A 53 -1.76 17.19 -0.84
CA ALA A 53 -0.81 16.40 -1.60
C ALA A 53 0.56 16.26 -0.88
N PRO A 54 1.20 15.07 -0.91
CA PRO A 54 2.38 14.78 -0.09
C PRO A 54 3.63 15.57 -0.47
N TRP A 55 3.68 16.12 -1.69
CA TRP A 55 4.82 16.92 -2.17
C TRP A 55 4.78 18.39 -1.70
N VAL A 56 3.63 18.88 -1.24
CA VAL A 56 3.38 20.31 -1.00
C VAL A 56 4.29 20.92 0.08
N PRO A 57 4.56 20.27 1.23
CA PRO A 57 5.47 20.84 2.22
C PRO A 57 6.88 21.07 1.69
N PHE A 58 7.36 20.23 0.77
CA PHE A 58 8.69 20.37 0.18
C PHE A 58 8.74 21.48 -0.88
N THR A 59 7.78 21.51 -1.80
CA THR A 59 7.78 22.51 -2.88
C THR A 59 7.57 23.92 -2.33
N ARG A 60 6.75 24.08 -1.29
CA ARG A 60 6.62 25.34 -0.55
C ARG A 60 7.89 25.73 0.19
N ALA A 61 8.68 24.75 0.66
CA ALA A 61 9.99 24.99 1.26
C ALA A 61 11.09 25.30 0.22
N GLY A 62 10.77 25.28 -1.09
CA GLY A 62 11.72 25.59 -2.16
C GLY A 62 12.40 24.37 -2.76
N CYS A 63 11.93 23.15 -2.48
CA CYS A 63 12.51 21.91 -2.95
C CYS A 63 11.67 21.25 -4.04
N ASP A 64 12.28 20.92 -5.17
CA ASP A 64 11.65 20.07 -6.18
C ASP A 64 11.46 18.64 -5.65
N VAL A 65 10.37 18.00 -6.05
CA VAL A 65 10.02 16.63 -5.65
C VAL A 65 9.89 15.77 -6.91
N GLY A 66 10.81 14.83 -7.09
CA GLY A 66 10.75 13.82 -8.13
C GLY A 66 10.00 12.58 -7.68
N ALA A 67 9.36 11.91 -8.63
CA ALA A 67 8.78 10.60 -8.39
C ALA A 67 8.97 9.67 -9.61
N PHE A 68 9.19 8.38 -9.33
CA PHE A 68 9.40 7.34 -10.33
C PHE A 68 8.72 6.02 -9.93
N SER A 69 7.72 5.61 -10.68
CA SER A 69 6.92 4.40 -10.50
C SER A 69 6.17 4.29 -9.16
N ILE A 70 5.92 5.39 -8.46
CA ILE A 70 5.21 5.41 -7.18
C ILE A 70 3.77 5.93 -7.32
N ALA A 71 2.84 5.20 -6.71
CA ALA A 71 1.42 5.45 -6.83
C ALA A 71 1.02 6.91 -6.57
N ASN A 72 0.14 7.44 -7.43
CA ASN A 72 -0.64 8.67 -7.29
C ASN A 72 0.14 10.00 -7.31
N MET A 73 1.47 10.01 -7.22
CA MET A 73 2.27 11.23 -7.35
C MET A 73 2.51 11.62 -8.80
N GLU A 74 2.59 10.63 -9.69
CA GLU A 74 2.69 10.79 -11.14
C GLU A 74 1.40 10.32 -11.83
N PHE A 75 1.42 10.33 -13.16
CA PHE A 75 0.38 9.66 -13.92
C PHE A 75 0.56 8.15 -13.84
N GLU A 76 -0.53 7.47 -13.52
CA GLU A 76 -0.70 6.03 -13.47
C GLU A 76 -1.31 5.49 -14.77
N ASN A 77 -1.91 6.37 -15.58
CA ASN A 77 -2.43 6.01 -16.87
C ASN A 77 -2.44 7.19 -17.85
N VAL A 78 -2.22 6.89 -19.13
CA VAL A 78 -2.28 7.90 -20.21
C VAL A 78 -3.70 8.25 -20.68
N SER A 79 -4.72 7.94 -19.88
CA SER A 79 -6.14 8.19 -20.23
C SER A 79 -6.78 9.26 -19.35
N SER A 80 -7.26 8.90 -18.15
CA SER A 80 -7.93 9.85 -17.26
C SER A 80 -6.95 10.93 -16.81
N ASP A 81 -5.73 10.56 -16.41
CA ASP A 81 -4.78 11.51 -15.82
C ASP A 81 -4.35 12.61 -16.82
N ILE A 82 -4.00 12.23 -18.05
CA ILE A 82 -3.69 13.20 -19.12
C ILE A 82 -4.90 14.10 -19.39
N ASN A 83 -6.10 13.54 -19.44
CA ASN A 83 -7.31 14.31 -19.70
C ASN A 83 -7.64 15.24 -18.54
N ASN A 84 -7.36 14.83 -17.31
CA ASN A 84 -7.57 15.61 -16.10
C ASN A 84 -6.63 16.82 -16.07
N VAL A 85 -5.33 16.62 -16.31
CA VAL A 85 -4.33 17.69 -16.23
C VAL A 85 -4.27 18.57 -17.49
N PHE A 86 -4.25 17.96 -18.68
CA PHE A 86 -4.03 18.68 -19.95
C PHE A 86 -5.32 18.93 -20.74
N GLY A 87 -6.40 18.22 -20.41
CA GLY A 87 -7.65 18.23 -21.17
C GLY A 87 -7.65 17.23 -22.33
N PRO A 88 -8.85 16.73 -22.74
CA PRO A 88 -8.99 15.65 -23.73
C PRO A 88 -8.63 16.02 -25.17
N ASN A 89 -8.39 17.31 -25.45
CA ASN A 89 -7.99 17.80 -26.77
C ASN A 89 -6.51 18.23 -26.81
N SER A 90 -5.74 17.90 -25.77
CA SER A 90 -4.32 18.24 -25.68
C SER A 90 -3.46 17.45 -26.65
N PRO A 91 -2.25 17.94 -27.00
CA PRO A 91 -1.25 17.15 -27.73
C PRO A 91 -0.94 15.80 -27.07
N GLN A 92 -0.88 15.77 -25.74
CA GLN A 92 -0.66 14.58 -24.92
C GLN A 92 -1.79 13.56 -25.11
N ALA A 93 -3.05 14.01 -25.05
CA ALA A 93 -4.21 13.15 -25.29
C ALA A 93 -4.26 12.61 -26.73
N MET A 94 -3.86 13.44 -27.72
CA MET A 94 -3.75 13.00 -29.10
C MET A 94 -2.64 11.94 -29.30
N GLU A 95 -1.51 12.07 -28.60
CA GLU A 95 -0.47 11.05 -28.60
C GLU A 95 -0.99 9.74 -27.99
N ALA A 96 -1.60 9.79 -26.80
CA ALA A 96 -2.17 8.61 -26.14
C ALA A 96 -3.19 7.87 -27.02
N ALA A 97 -4.02 8.62 -27.77
CA ALA A 97 -4.99 8.04 -28.70
C ALA A 97 -4.36 7.44 -29.97
N SER A 98 -3.23 7.96 -30.44
CA SER A 98 -2.61 7.56 -31.71
C SER A 98 -1.49 6.53 -31.55
N ASN A 99 -0.75 6.57 -30.44
CA ASN A 99 0.35 5.68 -30.13
C ASN A 99 0.47 5.50 -28.61
N ARG A 100 -0.40 4.65 -28.05
CA ARG A 100 -0.46 4.41 -26.60
C ARG A 100 0.88 3.96 -26.00
N PRO A 101 1.63 2.99 -26.55
CA PRO A 101 2.91 2.57 -25.95
C PRO A 101 3.92 3.73 -25.82
N LYS A 102 4.00 4.59 -26.85
CA LYS A 102 4.84 5.78 -26.78
C LYS A 102 4.36 6.74 -25.67
N ALA A 103 3.06 6.99 -25.59
CA ALA A 103 2.51 7.87 -24.57
C ALA A 103 2.80 7.35 -23.15
N VAL A 104 2.75 6.03 -22.93
CA VAL A 104 3.10 5.42 -21.64
C VAL A 104 4.55 5.75 -21.28
N ALA A 105 5.49 5.47 -22.19
CA ALA A 105 6.90 5.79 -21.98
C ALA A 105 7.16 7.29 -21.75
N ASP A 106 6.37 8.16 -22.39
CA ASP A 106 6.55 9.61 -22.33
C ASP A 106 5.91 10.27 -21.11
N PHE A 107 4.77 9.76 -20.60
CA PHE A 107 3.92 10.48 -19.63
C PHE A 107 3.61 9.74 -18.33
N GLU A 108 3.67 8.42 -18.30
CA GLU A 108 3.32 7.61 -17.13
C GLU A 108 4.53 7.44 -16.20
N GLY A 109 4.30 7.20 -14.91
CA GLY A 109 5.31 6.71 -13.96
C GLY A 109 6.45 7.66 -13.61
N ILE A 110 6.46 8.91 -14.10
CA ILE A 110 7.60 9.83 -13.95
C ILE A 110 7.09 11.26 -13.81
N ILE A 111 7.55 11.98 -12.78
CA ILE A 111 7.22 13.41 -12.60
C ILE A 111 8.32 14.16 -11.83
N ILE A 112 8.36 15.48 -12.00
CA ILE A 112 8.97 16.40 -11.03
C ILE A 112 7.96 17.50 -10.69
N HIS A 113 7.48 17.55 -9.44
CA HIS A 113 6.75 18.69 -8.89
C HIS A 113 7.74 19.79 -8.54
N CYS A 114 7.56 20.98 -9.11
CA CYS A 114 8.54 22.04 -9.05
C CYS A 114 8.23 23.03 -7.94
N ALA A 115 9.24 23.35 -7.15
CA ALA A 115 9.23 24.53 -6.31
C ALA A 115 9.19 25.81 -7.15
N GLN A 116 8.63 26.88 -6.58
CA GLN A 116 8.63 28.18 -7.23
C GLN A 116 10.06 28.68 -7.45
N GLY A 117 10.37 29.03 -8.70
CA GLY A 117 11.70 29.49 -9.08
C GLY A 117 12.73 28.38 -9.27
N SER A 118 12.31 27.11 -9.33
CA SER A 118 13.19 25.97 -9.63
C SER A 118 14.02 26.21 -10.88
N THR A 119 15.34 26.04 -10.76
CA THR A 119 16.26 26.10 -11.89
C THR A 119 16.20 24.85 -12.76
N VAL A 120 15.87 23.69 -12.16
CA VAL A 120 15.73 22.41 -12.88
C VAL A 120 14.53 22.49 -13.82
N CYS A 121 13.38 22.93 -13.29
CA CYS A 121 12.16 23.07 -14.08
C CYS A 121 12.18 24.28 -15.02
N GLY A 122 12.77 25.40 -14.58
CA GLY A 122 12.73 26.66 -15.32
C GLY A 122 11.30 27.04 -15.73
N ASN A 123 11.11 27.49 -16.98
CA ASN A 123 9.80 27.82 -17.53
C ASN A 123 9.19 26.67 -18.37
N LYS A 124 9.60 25.42 -18.13
CA LYS A 124 9.23 24.27 -18.97
C LYS A 124 8.08 23.43 -18.40
N GLY A 125 7.70 23.66 -17.14
CA GLY A 125 6.61 22.92 -16.50
C GLY A 125 5.21 23.36 -16.93
N ALA A 126 4.26 22.43 -16.86
CA ALA A 126 2.84 22.73 -16.92
C ALA A 126 2.31 23.10 -15.53
N PRO A 127 1.18 23.81 -15.40
CA PRO A 127 0.60 24.10 -14.09
C PRO A 127 0.36 22.83 -13.26
N ASP A 128 0.82 22.83 -12.00
CA ASP A 128 0.55 21.78 -11.03
C ASP A 128 -0.59 22.26 -10.11
N LEU A 129 -1.82 21.85 -10.43
CA LEU A 129 -3.03 22.44 -9.87
C LEU A 129 -3.56 21.59 -8.71
N LEU A 130 -3.50 22.13 -7.50
CA LEU A 130 -4.15 21.55 -6.32
C LEU A 130 -5.22 22.52 -5.79
N THR A 131 -6.45 22.40 -6.30
CA THR A 131 -7.53 23.36 -6.03
C THR A 131 -8.02 23.36 -4.59
N ASP A 132 -7.93 22.22 -3.92
CA ASP A 132 -8.38 22.04 -2.54
C ASP A 132 -7.26 22.11 -1.50
N GLU A 133 -6.02 22.38 -1.93
CA GLU A 133 -4.86 22.41 -1.05
C GLU A 133 -5.01 23.46 0.06
N PRO A 134 -4.92 23.08 1.35
CA PRO A 134 -4.92 24.04 2.46
C PRO A 134 -3.83 25.09 2.27
N GLY A 135 -4.14 26.38 2.46
CA GLY A 135 -3.18 27.47 2.23
C GLY A 135 -2.91 27.80 0.75
N GLY A 136 -3.46 27.03 -0.20
CA GLY A 136 -3.39 27.27 -1.63
C GLY A 136 -2.08 26.82 -2.29
N TYR A 137 -2.14 26.53 -3.59
CA TYR A 137 -1.01 25.99 -4.36
C TYR A 137 -0.88 26.66 -5.74
N VAL A 138 -1.09 27.97 -5.78
CA VAL A 138 -1.10 28.74 -7.04
C VAL A 138 0.32 29.07 -7.50
N GLY A 139 0.58 28.91 -8.79
CA GLY A 139 1.85 29.29 -9.43
C GLY A 139 2.95 28.22 -9.35
N PHE A 140 2.63 27.04 -8.83
CA PHE A 140 3.48 25.85 -8.93
C PHE A 140 3.30 25.18 -10.28
N THR A 141 4.32 24.46 -10.72
CA THR A 141 4.35 23.74 -11.99
C THR A 141 4.91 22.34 -11.79
N ALA A 142 4.68 21.44 -12.74
CA ALA A 142 5.33 20.14 -12.77
C ALA A 142 5.84 19.79 -14.17
N LEU A 143 6.89 18.97 -14.22
CA LEU A 143 7.35 18.28 -15.41
C LEU A 143 6.66 16.91 -15.45
N TYR A 144 5.52 16.82 -16.11
CA TYR A 144 4.76 15.57 -16.23
C TYR A 144 5.41 14.64 -17.25
N GLY A 145 5.84 13.45 -16.82
CA GLY A 145 6.37 12.43 -17.69
C GLY A 145 7.83 12.59 -18.09
N ASN A 146 8.43 11.48 -18.53
CA ASN A 146 9.77 11.45 -19.11
C ASN A 146 9.98 12.48 -20.23
N ALA A 147 8.95 12.74 -21.06
CA ALA A 147 9.00 13.71 -22.15
C ALA A 147 9.38 15.12 -21.68
N ASN A 148 9.05 15.47 -20.42
CA ASN A 148 9.36 16.77 -19.82
C ASN A 148 10.49 16.67 -18.79
N VAL A 149 10.62 15.55 -18.08
CA VAL A 149 11.66 15.33 -17.06
C VAL A 149 13.04 15.09 -17.66
N GLN A 150 13.17 14.17 -18.62
CA GLN A 150 14.48 13.81 -19.20
C GLN A 150 15.24 15.01 -19.79
N PRO A 151 14.61 15.94 -20.54
CA PRO A 151 15.30 17.13 -21.03
C PRO A 151 15.81 18.08 -19.95
N ALA A 152 15.26 18.01 -18.73
CA ALA A 152 15.70 18.81 -17.59
C ALA A 152 16.89 18.15 -16.86
N ILE A 153 16.84 16.84 -16.63
CA ILE A 153 17.83 16.13 -15.80
C ILE A 153 18.96 15.46 -16.59
N SER A 154 18.72 15.14 -17.87
CA SER A 154 19.68 14.44 -18.74
C SER A 154 19.67 15.03 -20.16
N PRO A 155 20.03 16.31 -20.36
CA PRO A 155 19.90 16.97 -21.67
C PRO A 155 20.76 16.36 -22.79
N GLY A 156 21.73 15.51 -22.45
CA GLY A 156 22.61 14.82 -23.41
C GLY A 156 22.02 13.57 -24.05
N GLY A 157 20.87 13.08 -23.57
CA GLY A 157 20.21 11.88 -24.11
C GLY A 157 19.34 11.14 -23.08
N PRO A 158 18.80 9.99 -23.46
CA PRO A 158 17.96 9.18 -22.57
C PRO A 158 18.62 8.85 -21.23
N VAL A 159 17.81 8.77 -20.19
CA VAL A 159 18.25 8.33 -18.86
C VAL A 159 18.68 6.86 -18.95
N LYS A 160 19.69 6.50 -18.15
CA LYS A 160 20.28 5.17 -18.13
C LYS A 160 20.13 4.51 -16.76
N ASP A 161 20.00 3.19 -16.78
CA ASP A 161 20.06 2.35 -15.59
C ASP A 161 21.50 2.34 -14.99
N LEU A 162 21.68 1.66 -13.86
CA LEU A 162 22.99 1.55 -13.20
C LEU A 162 24.01 0.68 -13.94
N ASP A 163 23.57 -0.07 -14.96
CA ASP A 163 24.42 -0.88 -15.84
C ASP A 163 24.78 -0.16 -17.15
N GLY A 164 24.24 1.04 -17.36
CA GLY A 164 24.51 1.91 -18.52
C GLY A 164 23.61 1.68 -19.73
N ASN A 165 22.56 0.87 -19.60
CA ASN A 165 21.54 0.69 -20.63
C ASN A 165 20.52 1.83 -20.59
N ILE A 166 19.89 2.12 -21.73
CA ILE A 166 18.80 3.10 -21.79
C ILE A 166 17.59 2.51 -21.07
N ILE A 167 16.98 3.29 -20.18
CA ILE A 167 15.68 2.94 -19.59
C ILE A 167 14.59 3.20 -20.64
N ALA A 168 13.85 2.15 -20.99
CA ALA A 168 12.85 2.16 -22.05
C ALA A 168 11.80 1.07 -21.81
N ASP A 169 10.66 1.20 -22.49
CA ASP A 169 9.62 0.17 -22.52
C ASP A 169 10.04 -1.09 -23.30
N SER A 170 9.15 -2.09 -23.32
CA SER A 170 9.34 -3.35 -24.04
C SER A 170 8.96 -3.31 -25.53
N SER A 171 8.64 -2.13 -26.09
CA SER A 171 8.26 -1.98 -27.49
C SER A 171 9.40 -2.35 -28.46
N THR A 172 9.07 -2.60 -29.73
CA THR A 172 10.06 -2.84 -30.78
C THR A 172 9.84 -1.88 -31.97
N PRO A 173 10.69 -0.86 -32.18
CA PRO A 173 11.82 -0.46 -31.31
C PRO A 173 11.35 0.06 -29.94
N PRO A 174 12.21 0.00 -28.91
CA PRO A 174 11.85 0.46 -27.57
C PRO A 174 11.72 1.99 -27.52
N ASN A 175 10.76 2.47 -26.74
CA ASN A 175 10.54 3.89 -26.47
C ASN A 175 11.30 4.27 -25.18
N PRO A 176 12.33 5.15 -25.24
CA PRO A 176 13.03 5.59 -24.05
C PRO A 176 12.12 6.37 -23.10
N GLY A 177 12.12 6.02 -21.82
CA GLY A 177 11.26 6.63 -20.81
C GLY A 177 10.79 5.64 -19.76
N PHE A 178 9.54 5.77 -19.33
CA PHE A 178 8.98 4.88 -18.32
C PHE A 178 8.92 3.43 -18.84
N PRO A 179 9.50 2.45 -18.12
CA PRO A 179 9.57 1.07 -18.58
C PRO A 179 8.29 0.26 -18.32
N GLY A 180 7.37 0.77 -17.47
CA GLY A 180 6.24 0.05 -16.91
C GLY A 180 6.34 -0.04 -15.38
N PHE A 181 5.27 -0.52 -14.72
CA PHE A 181 5.13 -0.60 -13.26
C PHE A 181 5.90 -1.74 -12.59
N ASP A 182 6.72 -2.45 -13.35
CA ASP A 182 7.65 -3.47 -12.84
C ASP A 182 9.12 -3.07 -13.09
N PRO A 183 9.56 -1.87 -12.66
CA PRO A 183 10.93 -1.45 -12.89
C PRO A 183 11.89 -2.22 -11.98
N THR A 184 12.97 -2.71 -12.57
CA THR A 184 14.03 -3.36 -11.81
C THR A 184 14.79 -2.37 -10.95
N ALA A 185 15.46 -2.85 -9.90
CA ALA A 185 16.29 -2.01 -9.03
C ALA A 185 17.32 -1.16 -9.81
N SER A 186 17.91 -1.69 -10.89
CA SER A 186 18.88 -0.95 -11.72
C SER A 186 18.25 0.22 -12.46
N GLN A 187 17.03 0.03 -12.99
CA GLN A 187 16.27 1.07 -13.69
C GLN A 187 15.81 2.16 -12.71
N THR A 188 15.12 1.78 -11.64
CA THR A 188 14.62 2.73 -10.62
C THR A 188 15.76 3.55 -10.04
N LEU A 189 16.79 2.89 -9.48
CA LEU A 189 17.88 3.60 -8.81
C LEU A 189 18.73 4.42 -9.79
N GLY A 190 18.81 4.01 -11.07
CA GLY A 190 19.44 4.79 -12.13
C GLY A 190 18.70 6.09 -12.43
N TYR A 191 17.37 6.05 -12.48
CA TYR A 191 16.53 7.24 -12.67
C TYR A 191 16.57 8.16 -11.44
N VAL A 192 16.44 7.60 -10.24
CA VAL A 192 16.56 8.32 -8.96
C VAL A 192 17.90 9.04 -8.85
N ALA A 193 19.01 8.34 -9.11
CA ALA A 193 20.33 8.96 -9.10
C ALA A 193 20.42 10.13 -10.08
N THR A 194 19.83 10.00 -11.27
CA THR A 194 19.86 11.04 -12.29
C THR A 194 19.06 12.28 -11.88
N MET A 195 17.91 12.11 -11.19
CA MET A 195 17.16 13.23 -10.61
C MET A 195 17.94 13.94 -9.49
N LEU A 196 18.50 13.17 -8.54
CA LEU A 196 19.28 13.69 -7.43
C LEU A 196 20.51 14.48 -7.91
N GLU A 197 21.25 13.93 -8.89
CA GLU A 197 22.42 14.57 -9.50
C GLU A 197 22.08 15.87 -10.26
N ALA A 198 20.86 15.95 -10.80
CA ALA A 198 20.35 17.15 -11.46
C ALA A 198 19.86 18.23 -10.48
N GLY A 199 19.84 17.95 -9.18
CA GLY A 199 19.46 18.90 -8.14
C GLY A 199 17.99 18.83 -7.73
N VAL A 200 17.31 17.70 -7.95
CA VAL A 200 16.00 17.40 -7.35
C VAL A 200 16.23 16.77 -5.98
N PRO A 201 16.03 17.48 -4.86
CA PRO A 201 16.50 17.04 -3.53
C PRO A 201 15.62 15.97 -2.85
N VAL A 202 14.38 15.80 -3.29
CA VAL A 202 13.44 14.81 -2.73
C VAL A 202 12.98 13.92 -3.87
N VAL A 203 13.22 12.61 -3.77
CA VAL A 203 12.79 11.66 -4.80
C VAL A 203 12.14 10.45 -4.15
N TYR A 204 10.91 10.15 -4.56
CA TYR A 204 10.18 8.93 -4.21
C TYR A 204 10.27 7.94 -5.36
N ALA A 205 10.43 6.65 -5.07
CA ALA A 205 10.42 5.67 -6.14
C ALA A 205 10.05 4.27 -5.67
N TYR A 206 9.56 3.46 -6.60
CA TYR A 206 9.23 2.05 -6.42
C TYR A 206 10.24 1.15 -7.15
N ILE A 207 10.49 -0.01 -6.56
CA ILE A 207 11.29 -1.09 -7.15
C ILE A 207 10.39 -2.31 -7.16
N ALA A 208 10.25 -2.96 -8.31
CA ALA A 208 9.48 -4.19 -8.43
C ALA A 208 9.97 -5.25 -7.45
N ASP A 209 9.06 -6.14 -7.05
CA ASP A 209 9.35 -7.26 -6.17
C ASP A 209 10.53 -8.11 -6.69
N ALA A 210 11.09 -8.93 -5.81
CA ALA A 210 12.19 -9.81 -6.16
C ALA A 210 11.73 -11.22 -6.55
N HIS A 211 10.47 -11.56 -6.28
CA HIS A 211 9.98 -12.93 -6.34
C HIS A 211 9.44 -13.28 -7.74
N ASP A 212 8.94 -12.30 -8.48
CA ASP A 212 8.61 -12.42 -9.90
C ASP A 212 9.84 -12.26 -10.78
N ASN A 213 9.79 -12.88 -11.95
CA ASN A 213 10.90 -12.86 -12.89
C ASN A 213 10.91 -11.53 -13.65
N GLN A 214 11.69 -10.57 -13.14
CA GLN A 214 11.79 -9.22 -13.69
C GLN A 214 12.63 -9.12 -14.99
N GLY A 215 12.73 -10.23 -15.75
CA GLY A 215 13.27 -10.27 -17.11
C GLY A 215 14.75 -9.92 -17.25
N GLN A 216 15.48 -9.80 -16.13
CA GLN A 216 16.92 -9.52 -16.14
C GLN A 216 17.67 -10.65 -16.85
N GLY A 217 18.75 -10.31 -17.56
CA GLY A 217 19.67 -11.24 -18.24
C GLY A 217 20.47 -12.12 -17.28
N ILE A 218 19.79 -12.72 -16.32
CA ILE A 218 20.27 -13.63 -15.30
C ILE A 218 20.76 -14.89 -16.02
N SER A 219 22.05 -15.18 -15.87
CA SER A 219 22.68 -16.29 -16.59
C SER A 219 22.09 -17.64 -16.16
N GLY A 220 21.41 -18.32 -17.09
CA GLY A 220 20.83 -19.64 -16.86
C GLY A 220 19.34 -19.64 -16.47
N VAL A 221 18.71 -18.47 -16.33
CA VAL A 221 17.27 -18.33 -16.16
C VAL A 221 16.67 -17.84 -17.47
N SER A 222 15.70 -18.56 -18.02
CA SER A 222 15.02 -18.12 -19.24
C SER A 222 13.92 -17.13 -18.85
N PRO A 223 13.91 -15.88 -19.37
CA PRO A 223 12.87 -14.88 -19.10
C PRO A 223 11.44 -15.33 -19.45
N SER A 224 11.31 -16.42 -20.22
CA SER A 224 10.04 -16.97 -20.69
C SER A 224 9.66 -18.33 -20.08
N ALA A 225 10.51 -18.93 -19.24
CA ALA A 225 10.26 -20.28 -18.72
C ALA A 225 9.64 -20.30 -17.32
N GLU A 226 9.73 -19.21 -16.57
CA GLU A 226 9.31 -19.13 -15.18
C GLU A 226 8.87 -17.69 -14.89
N GLN A 227 7.60 -17.49 -14.53
CA GLN A 227 7.00 -16.17 -14.29
C GLN A 227 7.28 -15.70 -12.86
N THR A 228 7.27 -16.62 -11.90
CA THR A 228 7.47 -16.35 -10.48
C THR A 228 8.40 -17.39 -9.87
N PHE A 229 9.17 -17.04 -8.85
CA PHE A 229 10.13 -17.90 -8.17
C PHE A 229 9.69 -18.20 -6.74
N GLY A 230 9.96 -19.40 -6.25
CA GLY A 230 9.85 -19.73 -4.83
C GLY A 230 11.10 -19.35 -4.03
N PRO A 231 11.00 -19.32 -2.69
CA PRO A 231 12.12 -19.07 -1.80
C PRO A 231 13.33 -19.98 -2.09
N GLY A 232 14.51 -19.38 -2.25
CA GLY A 232 15.76 -20.11 -2.48
C GLY A 232 15.90 -20.77 -3.86
N GLU A 233 14.99 -20.53 -4.81
CA GLU A 233 15.22 -20.91 -6.21
C GLU A 233 16.39 -20.12 -6.80
N ALA A 234 17.09 -20.72 -7.75
CA ALA A 234 18.30 -20.13 -8.32
C ALA A 234 18.04 -18.76 -8.96
N GLY A 235 16.91 -18.59 -9.66
CA GLY A 235 16.52 -17.32 -10.24
C GLY A 235 16.24 -16.25 -9.19
N TYR A 236 15.49 -16.60 -8.13
CA TYR A 236 15.21 -15.68 -7.02
C TYR A 236 16.49 -15.15 -6.36
N VAL A 237 17.42 -16.05 -6.03
CA VAL A 237 18.69 -15.69 -5.38
C VAL A 237 19.57 -14.84 -6.29
N GLN A 238 19.54 -15.11 -7.60
CA GLN A 238 20.27 -14.31 -8.58
C GLN A 238 19.68 -12.91 -8.75
N GLN A 239 18.34 -12.78 -8.72
CA GLN A 239 17.66 -11.48 -8.76
C GLN A 239 17.93 -10.65 -7.50
N LEU A 240 17.83 -11.26 -6.31
CA LEU A 240 18.21 -10.60 -5.04
C LEU A 240 19.68 -10.13 -5.07
N ALA A 241 20.59 -10.93 -5.62
CA ALA A 241 21.99 -10.54 -5.79
C ALA A 241 22.15 -9.36 -6.77
N ALA A 242 21.35 -9.32 -7.84
CA ALA A 242 21.33 -8.21 -8.79
C ALA A 242 20.79 -6.93 -8.13
N TYR A 243 19.72 -7.01 -7.32
CA TYR A 243 19.19 -5.87 -6.57
C TYR A 243 20.22 -5.34 -5.57
N ASN A 244 20.86 -6.22 -4.81
CA ASN A 244 21.93 -5.84 -3.88
C ASN A 244 23.12 -5.16 -4.61
N LYS A 245 23.50 -5.66 -5.79
CA LYS A 245 24.52 -5.01 -6.64
C LYS A 245 24.08 -3.61 -7.05
N SER A 246 22.82 -3.43 -7.48
CA SER A 246 22.25 -2.14 -7.87
C SER A 246 22.29 -1.14 -6.72
N PHE A 247 21.90 -1.52 -5.49
CA PHE A 247 22.05 -0.64 -4.32
C PHE A 247 23.51 -0.24 -4.08
N GLY A 248 24.45 -1.19 -4.20
CA GLY A 248 25.88 -0.88 -4.10
C GLY A 248 26.36 0.12 -5.15
N GLN A 249 25.94 -0.04 -6.41
CA GLN A 249 26.25 0.90 -7.50
C GLN A 249 25.61 2.27 -7.27
N PHE A 250 24.37 2.31 -6.80
CA PHE A 250 23.61 3.53 -6.50
C PHE A 250 24.33 4.39 -5.47
N PHE A 251 24.64 3.84 -4.29
CA PHE A 251 25.33 4.60 -3.24
C PHE A 251 26.74 5.02 -3.66
N ALA A 252 27.46 4.18 -4.42
CA ALA A 252 28.77 4.52 -4.95
C ALA A 252 28.69 5.68 -5.98
N ARG A 253 27.65 5.72 -6.81
CA ARG A 253 27.39 6.78 -7.79
C ARG A 253 27.04 8.10 -7.07
N LEU A 254 26.10 8.06 -6.13
CA LEU A 254 25.71 9.25 -5.34
C LEU A 254 26.90 9.85 -4.58
N ALA A 255 27.74 9.02 -3.97
CA ALA A 255 28.92 9.49 -3.24
C ALA A 255 29.92 10.25 -4.15
N GLN A 256 30.02 9.90 -5.44
CA GLN A 256 30.85 10.64 -6.40
C GLN A 256 30.30 12.05 -6.68
N HIS A 257 29.01 12.26 -6.48
CA HIS A 257 28.34 13.55 -6.55
C HIS A 257 28.20 14.25 -5.19
N GLY A 258 28.84 13.70 -4.14
CA GLY A 258 28.80 14.28 -2.79
C GLY A 258 27.47 14.09 -2.07
N ILE A 259 26.61 13.19 -2.54
CA ILE A 259 25.34 12.82 -1.91
C ILE A 259 25.60 11.59 -1.06
N THR A 260 25.56 11.74 0.25
CA THR A 260 25.95 10.70 1.22
C THR A 260 25.06 10.75 2.47
N ILE A 261 25.20 9.78 3.36
CA ILE A 261 24.42 9.74 4.62
C ILE A 261 24.73 10.93 5.56
N GLU A 262 25.80 11.68 5.30
CA GLU A 262 26.15 12.88 6.06
C GLU A 262 25.27 14.09 5.69
N ASN A 263 24.58 14.06 4.54
CA ASN A 263 23.76 15.17 4.06
C ASN A 263 22.41 14.75 3.44
N THR A 264 22.15 13.45 3.33
CA THR A 264 20.96 12.90 2.67
C THR A 264 20.30 11.87 3.58
N LEU A 265 18.99 11.94 3.69
CA LEU A 265 18.17 10.93 4.34
C LEU A 265 17.72 9.91 3.31
N PHE A 266 18.13 8.66 3.49
CA PHE A 266 17.68 7.50 2.73
C PHE A 266 16.65 6.75 3.56
N ILE A 267 15.48 6.50 2.95
CA ILE A 267 14.41 5.68 3.52
C ILE A 267 14.12 4.60 2.50
N VAL A 268 14.16 3.33 2.94
CA VAL A 268 13.81 2.17 2.13
C VAL A 268 12.91 1.29 2.96
N THR A 269 11.81 0.85 2.39
CA THR A 269 10.84 -0.03 3.03
C THR A 269 10.15 -0.87 1.96
N ALA A 270 9.32 -1.81 2.38
CA ALA A 270 8.38 -2.50 1.51
C ALA A 270 6.97 -1.99 1.86
N ASP A 271 6.14 -1.74 0.85
CA ASP A 271 4.72 -1.44 1.00
C ASP A 271 3.98 -2.59 1.69
N GLU A 272 4.28 -3.82 1.30
CA GLU A 272 3.90 -5.06 1.98
C GLU A 272 4.97 -6.15 1.77
N ASN A 273 4.80 -7.31 2.41
CA ASN A 273 5.50 -8.53 2.02
C ASN A 273 4.48 -9.52 1.44
N ASP A 274 4.98 -10.63 0.91
CA ASP A 274 4.14 -11.64 0.30
C ASP A 274 4.25 -13.01 0.97
N HIS A 275 3.17 -13.76 0.86
CA HIS A 275 3.04 -15.13 1.28
C HIS A 275 3.26 -16.10 0.12
N PHE A 276 4.31 -16.91 0.20
CA PHE A 276 4.61 -17.92 -0.81
C PHE A 276 3.63 -19.10 -0.77
N VAL A 277 2.98 -19.38 -1.90
CA VAL A 277 2.10 -20.54 -2.10
C VAL A 277 2.84 -21.62 -2.88
N GLY A 278 3.35 -22.61 -2.14
CA GLY A 278 4.08 -23.72 -2.73
C GLY A 278 4.21 -24.93 -1.82
N GLY A 279 4.50 -26.07 -2.44
CA GLY A 279 4.74 -27.33 -1.75
C GLY A 279 6.08 -27.35 -1.01
N ALA A 280 6.42 -28.51 -0.41
CA ALA A 280 7.70 -28.66 0.28
C ALA A 280 8.91 -28.46 -0.67
N PRO A 281 9.95 -27.72 -0.24
CA PRO A 281 11.12 -27.48 -1.07
C PRO A 281 11.95 -28.76 -1.28
N SER A 282 12.61 -28.85 -2.44
CA SER A 282 13.50 -29.94 -2.82
C SER A 282 14.89 -29.44 -3.25
N PRO A 283 15.99 -30.10 -2.88
CA PRO A 283 16.06 -31.14 -1.83
C PRO A 283 15.66 -30.54 -0.46
N ALA A 284 15.21 -31.36 0.48
CA ALA A 284 14.69 -30.89 1.78
C ALA A 284 15.70 -30.08 2.63
N ASN A 285 17.00 -30.17 2.33
CA ASN A 285 18.07 -29.41 2.97
C ASN A 285 18.54 -28.20 2.14
N CYS A 286 17.80 -27.81 1.09
CA CYS A 286 18.12 -26.62 0.32
C CYS A 286 18.03 -25.37 1.20
N ASN A 287 18.78 -24.33 0.84
CA ASN A 287 18.84 -23.08 1.58
C ASN A 287 18.96 -21.85 0.67
N GLY A 288 18.87 -22.03 -0.65
CA GLY A 288 19.06 -20.97 -1.65
C GLY A 288 20.50 -20.46 -1.80
N VAL A 289 21.32 -20.51 -0.76
CA VAL A 289 22.67 -19.95 -0.75
C VAL A 289 23.71 -20.93 -1.29
N THR A 290 23.78 -22.13 -0.70
CA THR A 290 24.73 -23.18 -1.10
C THR A 290 24.07 -24.31 -1.88
N THR A 291 22.75 -24.46 -1.71
CA THR A 291 21.95 -25.49 -2.37
C THR A 291 20.64 -24.86 -2.81
N PRO A 292 20.44 -24.63 -4.12
CA PRO A 292 19.20 -24.09 -4.63
C PRO A 292 18.01 -24.98 -4.27
N CYS A 293 16.88 -24.35 -4.00
CA CYS A 293 15.60 -25.01 -3.84
C CYS A 293 14.90 -25.16 -5.20
N THR A 294 14.01 -26.14 -5.29
CA THR A 294 13.01 -26.29 -6.35
C THR A 294 11.69 -26.76 -5.75
N TYR A 295 10.59 -26.45 -6.42
CA TYR A 295 9.23 -26.76 -5.96
C TYR A 295 8.49 -27.57 -7.01
N ALA A 296 7.88 -28.69 -6.60
CA ALA A 296 7.07 -29.53 -7.51
C ALA A 296 5.68 -28.94 -7.77
N LYS A 297 5.18 -28.15 -6.83
CA LYS A 297 3.91 -27.43 -6.81
C LYS A 297 4.19 -26.03 -6.31
N LYS A 298 3.72 -25.03 -7.06
CA LYS A 298 4.02 -23.61 -6.86
C LYS A 298 2.97 -22.82 -7.63
N GLY A 299 2.16 -22.07 -6.91
CA GLY A 299 1.03 -21.33 -7.45
C GLY A 299 -0.01 -21.07 -6.37
N GLU A 300 -0.61 -19.89 -6.37
CA GLU A 300 -1.76 -19.51 -5.56
C GLU A 300 -2.95 -20.42 -5.87
N ILE A 301 -3.91 -20.47 -4.94
CA ILE A 301 -5.09 -21.30 -5.09
C ILE A 301 -6.29 -20.42 -5.45
N ASP A 302 -6.61 -20.38 -6.74
CA ASP A 302 -7.75 -19.64 -7.27
C ASP A 302 -9.07 -20.28 -6.87
N ALA A 303 -10.02 -19.46 -6.44
CA ALA A 303 -11.42 -19.82 -6.36
C ALA A 303 -12.37 -18.69 -6.81
N ASP A 304 -13.41 -19.06 -7.55
CA ASP A 304 -14.53 -18.18 -7.87
C ASP A 304 -15.62 -18.36 -6.81
N LEU A 305 -15.68 -17.42 -5.85
CA LEU A 305 -16.60 -17.42 -4.73
C LEU A 305 -18.06 -17.54 -5.19
N THR A 306 -18.45 -16.92 -6.32
CA THR A 306 -19.83 -17.06 -6.82
C THR A 306 -20.22 -18.53 -7.06
N LYS A 307 -19.26 -19.37 -7.47
CA LYS A 307 -19.49 -20.81 -7.66
C LYS A 307 -19.40 -21.60 -6.36
N VAL A 308 -18.49 -21.23 -5.47
CA VAL A 308 -18.33 -21.89 -4.15
C VAL A 308 -19.61 -21.72 -3.33
N TYR A 309 -20.09 -20.49 -3.16
CA TYR A 309 -21.33 -20.19 -2.43
C TYR A 309 -22.53 -20.98 -2.99
N PHE A 310 -22.70 -20.99 -4.31
CA PHE A 310 -23.79 -21.72 -4.93
C PHE A 310 -23.65 -23.25 -4.78
N THR A 311 -22.44 -23.79 -4.84
CA THR A 311 -22.21 -25.24 -4.76
C THR A 311 -22.33 -25.77 -3.34
N GLU A 312 -21.80 -25.05 -2.35
CA GLU A 312 -21.78 -25.48 -0.95
C GLU A 312 -23.09 -25.17 -0.23
N PHE A 313 -23.67 -23.99 -0.48
CA PHE A 313 -24.81 -23.48 0.30
C PHE A 313 -26.10 -23.35 -0.51
N ASN A 314 -26.03 -23.54 -1.84
CA ASN A 314 -27.14 -23.25 -2.75
C ASN A 314 -27.63 -21.79 -2.62
N ASP A 315 -26.71 -20.88 -2.27
CA ASP A 315 -26.96 -19.43 -2.29
C ASP A 315 -26.61 -18.87 -3.67
N ALA A 316 -27.59 -18.21 -4.29
CA ALA A 316 -27.49 -17.55 -5.59
C ALA A 316 -27.52 -16.02 -5.46
N THR A 317 -27.29 -15.49 -4.26
CA THR A 317 -27.25 -14.05 -3.99
C THR A 317 -26.18 -13.41 -4.88
N PRO A 318 -26.55 -12.41 -5.70
CA PRO A 318 -25.61 -11.81 -6.62
C PRO A 318 -24.73 -10.78 -5.91
N PHE A 319 -23.42 -10.99 -5.92
CA PHE A 319 -22.41 -10.08 -5.40
C PHE A 319 -21.22 -9.99 -6.36
N ARG A 320 -20.33 -9.04 -6.09
CA ARG A 320 -18.99 -8.92 -6.69
C ARG A 320 -17.98 -8.77 -5.56
N VAL A 321 -16.71 -8.99 -5.87
CA VAL A 321 -15.62 -8.71 -4.95
C VAL A 321 -14.51 -7.93 -5.65
N HIS A 322 -13.75 -7.16 -4.87
CA HIS A 322 -12.35 -6.93 -5.23
C HIS A 322 -11.65 -8.29 -5.13
N SER A 323 -11.10 -8.79 -6.24
CA SER A 323 -10.40 -10.08 -6.21
C SER A 323 -9.08 -9.92 -5.49
N ASP A 324 -8.84 -10.76 -4.48
CA ASP A 324 -7.72 -10.59 -3.54
C ASP A 324 -7.59 -11.85 -2.66
N ASP A 325 -6.55 -11.93 -1.83
CA ASP A 325 -6.51 -12.90 -0.72
C ASP A 325 -7.44 -12.48 0.43
N ALA A 326 -7.72 -11.18 0.54
CA ALA A 326 -8.69 -10.57 1.44
C ALA A 326 -9.86 -9.89 0.67
N PRO A 327 -10.70 -10.64 -0.07
CA PRO A 327 -11.69 -10.04 -0.97
C PRO A 327 -12.73 -9.19 -0.23
N THR A 328 -12.96 -7.99 -0.74
CA THR A 328 -13.99 -7.07 -0.24
C THR A 328 -15.32 -7.31 -0.95
N PHE A 329 -16.39 -7.63 -0.22
CA PHE A 329 -17.69 -8.03 -0.79
C PHE A 329 -18.61 -6.84 -1.05
N TYR A 330 -19.15 -6.78 -2.27
CA TYR A 330 -20.15 -5.80 -2.71
C TYR A 330 -21.39 -6.53 -3.24
N ILE A 331 -22.42 -6.62 -2.40
CA ILE A 331 -23.69 -7.30 -2.68
C ILE A 331 -24.58 -6.40 -3.53
N ASN A 332 -25.12 -6.93 -4.63
CA ASN A 332 -25.95 -6.15 -5.53
C ASN A 332 -27.21 -5.62 -4.82
N GLY A 333 -27.48 -4.34 -5.02
CA GLY A 333 -28.53 -3.60 -4.34
C GLY A 333 -28.04 -2.84 -3.10
N ASN A 334 -26.76 -2.99 -2.73
CA ASN A 334 -26.15 -2.44 -1.52
C ASN A 334 -27.04 -2.59 -0.27
N PRO A 335 -27.41 -3.84 0.11
CA PRO A 335 -28.22 -4.08 1.29
C PRO A 335 -27.49 -3.62 2.57
N SER A 336 -28.25 -3.26 3.60
CA SER A 336 -27.67 -2.90 4.90
C SER A 336 -26.96 -4.09 5.55
N GLN A 337 -26.06 -3.85 6.51
CA GLN A 337 -25.39 -4.89 7.28
C GLN A 337 -26.37 -5.86 7.97
N THR A 338 -27.52 -5.37 8.46
CA THR A 338 -28.55 -6.21 9.10
C THR A 338 -29.51 -6.89 8.13
N ASP A 339 -29.35 -6.69 6.82
CA ASP A 339 -30.21 -7.34 5.83
C ASP A 339 -30.00 -8.87 5.88
N PRO A 340 -31.06 -9.68 5.83
CA PRO A 340 -30.92 -11.13 5.87
C PRO A 340 -29.96 -11.70 4.82
N LYS A 341 -29.85 -11.10 3.62
CA LYS A 341 -28.91 -11.57 2.58
C LYS A 341 -27.46 -11.32 2.95
N THR A 342 -27.16 -10.14 3.50
CA THR A 342 -25.82 -9.80 3.99
C THR A 342 -25.42 -10.79 5.08
N ARG A 343 -26.31 -10.97 6.06
CA ARG A 343 -26.10 -11.89 7.18
C ARG A 343 -25.90 -13.34 6.76
N THR A 344 -26.69 -13.83 5.79
CA THR A 344 -26.53 -15.19 5.26
C THR A 344 -25.16 -15.35 4.61
N LEU A 345 -24.72 -14.42 3.76
CA LEU A 345 -23.40 -14.52 3.11
C LEU A 345 -22.25 -14.47 4.12
N GLU A 346 -22.32 -13.64 5.16
CA GLU A 346 -21.29 -13.59 6.21
C GLU A 346 -21.19 -14.91 7.01
N GLN A 347 -22.34 -15.51 7.32
CA GLN A 347 -22.40 -16.80 8.02
C GLN A 347 -21.90 -17.95 7.15
N GLU A 348 -22.17 -17.90 5.84
CA GLU A 348 -21.68 -18.87 4.87
C GLU A 348 -20.17 -18.72 4.62
N ALA A 349 -19.65 -17.48 4.53
CA ALA A 349 -18.22 -17.18 4.51
C ALA A 349 -17.50 -17.81 5.70
N ALA A 350 -18.06 -17.65 6.91
CA ALA A 350 -17.51 -18.20 8.14
C ALA A 350 -17.47 -19.74 8.18
N GLN A 351 -18.29 -20.42 7.37
CA GLN A 351 -18.36 -21.88 7.31
C GLN A 351 -17.63 -22.48 6.10
N MET A 352 -17.16 -21.63 5.18
CA MET A 352 -16.63 -22.06 3.89
C MET A 352 -15.34 -22.87 4.04
N LEU A 353 -15.35 -24.05 3.44
CA LEU A 353 -14.18 -24.92 3.38
C LEU A 353 -13.55 -24.91 1.99
N GLY A 354 -12.24 -24.76 1.96
CA GLY A 354 -11.39 -24.80 0.79
C GLY A 354 -10.71 -26.15 0.59
N PHE A 355 -10.16 -26.32 -0.61
CA PHE A 355 -9.28 -27.43 -0.94
C PHE A 355 -7.92 -26.89 -1.35
N ASP A 356 -6.86 -27.50 -0.82
CA ASP A 356 -5.48 -27.17 -1.17
C ASP A 356 -4.91 -28.19 -2.18
N PRO A 357 -4.84 -27.85 -3.49
CA PRO A 357 -4.20 -28.69 -4.50
C PRO A 357 -2.66 -28.65 -4.47
N VAL A 358 -2.06 -27.66 -3.80
CA VAL A 358 -0.60 -27.44 -3.69
C VAL A 358 0.00 -28.31 -2.58
N GLN A 359 -0.80 -28.65 -1.56
CA GLN A 359 -0.39 -29.39 -0.36
C GLN A 359 0.75 -28.69 0.36
N GLY A 360 0.62 -27.38 0.52
CA GLY A 360 1.59 -26.52 1.18
C GLY A 360 1.70 -26.82 2.68
N PRO A 361 2.69 -26.23 3.37
CA PRO A 361 2.80 -26.35 4.82
C PRO A 361 1.55 -25.83 5.57
N ASN A 362 0.74 -25.00 4.91
CA ASN A 362 -0.51 -24.44 5.42
C ASN A 362 -1.77 -25.24 5.02
N GLY A 363 -1.64 -26.27 4.17
CA GLY A 363 -2.75 -27.10 3.67
C GLY A 363 -3.51 -27.93 4.72
N GLY A 364 -3.17 -27.77 6.01
CA GLY A 364 -3.92 -28.36 7.12
C GLY A 364 -5.17 -27.58 7.51
N THR A 365 -5.28 -26.30 7.13
CA THR A 365 -6.46 -25.46 7.39
C THR A 365 -7.30 -25.30 6.14
N ASN A 366 -8.30 -26.17 5.98
CA ASN A 366 -9.29 -26.04 4.91
C ASN A 366 -10.25 -24.86 5.14
N GLN A 367 -10.07 -24.01 6.15
CA GLN A 367 -10.98 -22.89 6.36
C GLN A 367 -10.57 -21.74 5.41
N VAL A 368 -11.50 -21.30 4.55
CA VAL A 368 -11.22 -20.18 3.61
C VAL A 368 -11.12 -18.86 4.35
N ALA A 369 -12.13 -18.52 5.16
CA ALA A 369 -12.12 -17.29 5.97
C ALA A 369 -11.36 -17.48 7.29
N GLN A 370 -10.23 -16.79 7.47
CA GLN A 370 -9.50 -16.75 8.75
C GLN A 370 -9.99 -15.64 9.67
N ALA A 371 -10.47 -14.53 9.09
CA ALA A 371 -11.21 -13.49 9.81
C ALA A 371 -12.28 -12.84 8.92
N LEU A 372 -13.24 -12.17 9.54
CA LEU A 372 -14.30 -11.44 8.85
C LEU A 372 -14.50 -10.06 9.48
N ALA A 373 -14.64 -9.03 8.64
CA ALA A 373 -14.89 -7.65 9.07
C ALA A 373 -16.06 -7.04 8.29
N ASP A 374 -17.14 -6.66 8.97
CA ASP A 374 -18.18 -5.83 8.37
C ASP A 374 -17.89 -4.34 8.58
N GLN A 375 -18.81 -3.46 8.19
CA GLN A 375 -18.62 -2.01 8.26
C GLN A 375 -18.32 -1.48 9.68
N ALA A 376 -18.72 -2.17 10.76
CA ALA A 376 -18.39 -1.71 12.11
C ALA A 376 -16.93 -2.00 12.46
N GLU A 377 -16.44 -3.20 12.13
CA GLU A 377 -15.03 -3.54 12.29
C GLU A 377 -14.15 -2.74 11.32
N LEU A 378 -14.57 -2.57 10.07
CA LEU A 378 -13.84 -1.73 9.10
C LEU A 378 -13.72 -0.27 9.57
N ALA A 379 -14.73 0.26 10.26
CA ALA A 379 -14.64 1.60 10.86
C ALA A 379 -13.60 1.65 12.00
N LEU A 380 -13.45 0.58 12.78
CA LEU A 380 -12.37 0.46 13.75
C LEU A 380 -11.00 0.38 13.05
N LEU A 381 -10.90 -0.38 11.96
CA LEU A 381 -9.65 -0.57 11.21
C LEU A 381 -9.30 0.58 10.25
N HIS A 382 -10.04 1.70 10.29
CA HIS A 382 -9.82 2.86 9.42
C HIS A 382 -9.99 2.59 7.91
N MET A 383 -10.90 1.69 7.57
CA MET A 383 -11.19 1.23 6.20
C MET A 383 -12.54 1.74 5.65
N ILE A 384 -13.18 2.70 6.34
CA ILE A 384 -14.41 3.36 5.90
C ILE A 384 -14.11 4.79 5.48
N THR A 385 -14.36 5.11 4.22
CA THR A 385 -14.05 6.43 3.65
C THR A 385 -15.22 7.40 3.84
N ALA A 386 -15.02 8.66 3.45
CA ALA A 386 -16.05 9.69 3.50
C ALA A 386 -17.22 9.43 2.54
N ASP A 387 -17.04 8.58 1.53
CA ASP A 387 -18.09 8.20 0.59
C ASP A 387 -18.67 6.81 0.95
N PRO A 388 -19.94 6.74 1.39
CA PRO A 388 -20.57 5.48 1.73
C PRO A 388 -20.71 4.52 0.53
N ASN A 389 -20.60 4.99 -0.71
CA ASN A 389 -20.66 4.13 -1.89
C ASN A 389 -19.35 3.34 -2.13
N ARG A 390 -18.25 3.73 -1.49
CA ARG A 390 -16.97 2.99 -1.54
C ARG A 390 -16.89 1.87 -0.50
N THR A 391 -17.81 1.88 0.46
CA THR A 391 -17.80 0.97 1.61
C THR A 391 -18.29 -0.43 1.21
N PRO A 392 -17.48 -1.50 1.37
CA PRO A 392 -17.94 -2.86 1.14
C PRO A 392 -19.01 -3.27 2.16
N ASN A 393 -19.77 -4.32 1.86
CA ASN A 393 -20.69 -4.91 2.83
C ASN A 393 -19.93 -5.61 3.96
N PHE A 394 -18.89 -6.38 3.61
CA PHE A 394 -17.93 -6.99 4.54
C PHE A 394 -16.65 -7.38 3.79
N VAL A 395 -15.61 -7.77 4.52
CA VAL A 395 -14.34 -8.29 4.02
C VAL A 395 -14.13 -9.68 4.60
N LEU A 396 -13.69 -10.59 3.74
CA LEU A 396 -13.20 -11.91 4.12
C LEU A 396 -11.69 -11.84 4.09
N PHE A 397 -11.05 -11.96 5.24
CA PHE A 397 -9.59 -12.13 5.33
C PHE A 397 -9.28 -13.62 5.25
N GLY A 398 -8.60 -14.02 4.18
CA GLY A 398 -8.48 -15.39 3.72
C GLY A 398 -7.48 -16.24 4.49
N ASN A 399 -7.38 -17.51 4.12
CA ASN A 399 -6.14 -18.24 4.27
C ASN A 399 -5.22 -17.76 3.14
N PRO A 400 -3.98 -17.35 3.46
CA PRO A 400 -3.13 -16.63 2.52
C PRO A 400 -2.68 -17.49 1.32
N ASP A 401 -2.97 -18.79 1.29
CA ASP A 401 -2.75 -19.62 0.10
C ASP A 401 -3.77 -19.35 -1.02
N TYR A 402 -4.91 -18.72 -0.73
CA TYR A 402 -6.00 -18.53 -1.69
C TYR A 402 -5.99 -17.15 -2.34
N PHE A 403 -6.26 -17.11 -3.64
CA PHE A 403 -6.68 -15.90 -4.35
C PHE A 403 -8.16 -16.00 -4.72
N LEU A 404 -8.98 -15.09 -4.21
CA LEU A 404 -10.44 -15.22 -4.20
C LEU A 404 -11.08 -14.19 -5.12
N SER A 405 -11.80 -14.67 -6.14
CA SER A 405 -12.52 -13.84 -7.11
C SER A 405 -14.03 -14.05 -7.06
N ALA A 406 -14.80 -13.20 -7.74
CA ALA A 406 -16.23 -13.42 -7.94
C ALA A 406 -16.64 -13.04 -9.35
N SER A 407 -17.00 -14.03 -10.16
CA SER A 407 -17.43 -13.77 -11.55
C SER A 407 -18.79 -13.07 -11.65
N GLY A 408 -19.58 -13.07 -10.57
CA GLY A 408 -20.95 -12.55 -10.53
C GLY A 408 -21.92 -13.34 -11.43
N LYS A 409 -21.50 -14.50 -11.95
CA LYS A 409 -22.30 -15.40 -12.79
C LYS A 409 -22.61 -16.66 -12.00
N THR A 410 -23.90 -16.93 -11.77
CA THR A 410 -24.35 -18.17 -11.14
C THR A 410 -23.87 -19.37 -11.95
N GLY A 411 -22.99 -20.18 -11.36
CA GLY A 411 -22.40 -21.38 -11.93
C GLY A 411 -22.01 -22.34 -10.80
N THR A 412 -21.64 -23.57 -11.15
CA THR A 412 -21.33 -24.62 -10.17
C THR A 412 -19.88 -25.04 -10.29
N CYS A 413 -19.24 -25.41 -9.18
CA CYS A 413 -18.03 -26.23 -9.24
C CYS A 413 -18.32 -27.49 -10.06
N THR A 414 -17.36 -27.96 -10.86
CA THR A 414 -17.57 -29.14 -11.70
C THR A 414 -16.53 -30.22 -11.38
N PRO A 415 -16.94 -31.36 -10.81
CA PRO A 415 -18.33 -31.78 -10.55
C PRO A 415 -18.92 -31.17 -9.27
N MET A 416 -20.23 -30.87 -9.29
CA MET A 416 -20.97 -30.20 -8.21
C MET A 416 -20.94 -30.97 -6.88
N ASN A 417 -20.79 -32.29 -6.89
CA ASN A 417 -20.69 -33.10 -5.67
C ASN A 417 -19.30 -33.02 -5.00
N ASN A 418 -18.41 -32.16 -5.50
CA ASN A 418 -17.08 -31.95 -4.96
C ASN A 418 -16.69 -30.47 -5.05
N ALA A 419 -16.94 -29.71 -3.98
CA ALA A 419 -16.57 -28.29 -3.90
C ALA A 419 -15.06 -28.06 -4.07
N ALA A 420 -14.22 -29.07 -3.77
CA ALA A 420 -12.78 -29.04 -4.07
C ALA A 420 -12.46 -28.74 -5.54
N SER A 421 -13.40 -29.01 -6.46
CA SER A 421 -13.25 -28.67 -7.89
C SER A 421 -13.38 -27.18 -8.21
N CYS A 422 -13.71 -26.33 -7.23
CA CYS A 422 -13.67 -24.88 -7.36
C CYS A 422 -12.28 -24.28 -7.07
N PHE A 423 -11.36 -25.07 -6.53
CA PHE A 423 -10.03 -24.62 -6.11
C PHE A 423 -8.99 -25.17 -7.08
N THR A 424 -8.22 -24.28 -7.70
CA THR A 424 -7.20 -24.65 -8.70
C THR A 424 -5.89 -23.94 -8.41
N GLU A 425 -4.78 -24.66 -8.53
CA GLU A 425 -3.44 -24.05 -8.51
C GLU A 425 -3.26 -23.22 -9.79
N GLU A 426 -2.96 -21.93 -9.64
CA GLU A 426 -2.52 -21.06 -10.74
C GLU A 426 -1.00 -20.88 -10.69
N SER A 427 -0.28 -21.64 -11.51
CA SER A 427 1.19 -21.71 -11.46
C SER A 427 1.92 -20.45 -11.92
N GLY A 428 1.20 -19.46 -12.49
CA GLY A 428 1.76 -18.17 -12.89
C GLY A 428 2.02 -17.22 -11.73
N PHE A 429 1.25 -17.33 -10.64
CA PHE A 429 1.28 -16.45 -9.49
C PHE A 429 1.51 -17.30 -8.24
N ALA A 430 2.62 -17.12 -7.52
CA ALA A 430 2.96 -18.00 -6.39
C ALA A 430 3.08 -17.25 -5.07
N TRP A 431 2.63 -16.01 -5.04
CA TRP A 431 2.78 -15.10 -3.91
C TRP A 431 1.50 -14.29 -3.77
N ASN A 432 0.88 -14.40 -2.59
CA ASN A 432 -0.31 -13.64 -2.23
C ASN A 432 0.04 -12.58 -1.18
N HIS A 433 -0.71 -11.50 -1.18
CA HIS A 433 -0.62 -10.40 -0.23
C HIS A 433 -1.95 -9.64 -0.21
N GLY A 434 -2.13 -8.71 0.72
CA GLY A 434 -3.42 -8.02 0.98
C GLY A 434 -4.07 -8.37 2.32
N ASP A 435 -3.56 -9.39 3.02
CA ASP A 435 -4.15 -9.94 4.25
C ASP A 435 -3.37 -9.60 5.55
N PHE A 436 -3.79 -10.12 6.70
CA PHE A 436 -3.31 -9.74 8.04
C PHE A 436 -2.22 -10.66 8.61
N GLN A 437 -1.84 -11.73 7.91
CA GLN A 437 -0.91 -12.71 8.47
C GLN A 437 0.50 -12.12 8.60
N PRO A 438 1.26 -12.49 9.66
CA PRO A 438 2.53 -11.83 9.97
C PRO A 438 3.57 -11.86 8.84
N GLN A 439 3.56 -12.87 7.98
CA GLN A 439 4.49 -12.93 6.84
C GLN A 439 4.20 -11.88 5.77
N ILE A 440 2.95 -11.43 5.65
CA ILE A 440 2.52 -10.34 4.75
C ILE A 440 2.77 -8.99 5.44
N THR A 441 2.36 -8.86 6.71
CA THR A 441 2.31 -7.54 7.35
C THR A 441 3.55 -7.11 8.14
N ASN A 442 4.42 -8.05 8.55
CA ASN A 442 5.65 -7.69 9.27
C ASN A 442 6.75 -7.25 8.29
N THR A 443 6.64 -6.03 7.81
CA THR A 443 7.61 -5.41 6.90
C THR A 443 8.82 -4.85 7.67
N TRP A 444 9.72 -4.20 6.95
CA TRP A 444 10.93 -3.58 7.50
C TRP A 444 11.05 -2.13 7.05
N LEU A 445 11.68 -1.31 7.89
CA LEU A 445 12.00 0.08 7.59
C LEU A 445 13.51 0.30 7.76
N GLY A 446 14.19 0.62 6.67
CA GLY A 446 15.57 1.07 6.66
C GLY A 446 15.64 2.60 6.59
N MET A 447 16.29 3.22 7.57
CA MET A 447 16.58 4.66 7.56
C MET A 447 18.06 4.93 7.79
N ALA A 448 18.65 5.80 6.98
CA ALA A 448 20.03 6.24 7.16
C ALA A 448 20.20 7.70 6.71
N GLY A 449 20.74 8.55 7.57
CA GLY A 449 20.95 9.95 7.23
C GLY A 449 21.22 10.83 8.46
N PRO A 450 21.30 12.15 8.28
CA PRO A 450 21.44 13.09 9.39
C PRO A 450 20.31 12.91 10.42
N GLY A 451 20.69 12.80 11.69
CA GLY A 451 19.72 12.70 12.80
C GLY A 451 19.15 11.30 13.06
N VAL A 452 19.48 10.29 12.26
CA VAL A 452 19.06 8.89 12.49
C VAL A 452 20.13 8.14 13.30
N GLU A 453 19.72 7.42 14.37
CA GLU A 453 20.65 6.63 15.17
C GLU A 453 21.12 5.36 14.43
N ARG A 454 22.36 4.94 14.69
CA ARG A 454 22.93 3.71 14.12
C ARG A 454 22.65 2.51 15.02
N LEU A 455 21.40 2.08 15.07
CA LEU A 455 20.95 0.98 15.94
C LEU A 455 21.19 -0.41 15.33
N GLY A 456 21.45 -0.49 14.02
CA GLY A 456 21.49 -1.77 13.30
C GLY A 456 20.08 -2.33 13.11
N GLU A 457 19.93 -3.66 13.17
CA GLU A 457 18.61 -4.29 13.21
C GLU A 457 17.99 -4.10 14.60
N PHE A 458 16.81 -3.50 14.64
CA PHE A 458 16.10 -3.15 15.87
C PHE A 458 14.59 -3.35 15.67
N GLY A 459 13.95 -4.04 16.62
CA GLY A 459 12.51 -4.37 16.54
C GLY A 459 11.81 -4.28 17.90
N ALA A 460 12.33 -3.48 18.83
CA ALA A 460 11.74 -3.36 20.18
C ALA A 460 10.58 -2.36 20.24
N VAL A 461 10.35 -1.59 19.18
CA VAL A 461 9.32 -0.55 19.09
C VAL A 461 8.35 -0.95 17.99
N PHE A 462 7.06 -0.99 18.31
CA PHE A 462 6.02 -1.16 17.31
C PHE A 462 5.89 0.12 16.47
N THR A 463 5.90 -0.04 15.16
CA THR A 463 5.68 1.01 14.15
C THR A 463 4.82 0.46 13.03
N ASP A 464 4.09 1.34 12.33
CA ASP A 464 3.49 1.04 11.03
C ASP A 464 3.94 2.08 9.98
N HIS A 465 3.60 1.89 8.70
CA HIS A 465 4.00 2.80 7.62
C HIS A 465 3.57 4.26 7.84
N ALA A 466 2.49 4.49 8.60
CA ALA A 466 2.02 5.85 8.87
C ALA A 466 3.01 6.65 9.72
N ASP A 467 3.93 6.00 10.43
CA ASP A 467 4.97 6.65 11.24
C ASP A 467 6.13 7.22 10.38
N ILE A 468 6.29 6.79 9.13
CA ILE A 468 7.38 7.21 8.24
C ILE A 468 7.28 8.71 7.93
N ARG A 469 6.10 9.17 7.50
CA ARG A 469 5.87 10.56 7.10
C ARG A 469 6.16 11.58 8.22
N PRO A 470 5.57 11.49 9.43
CA PRO A 470 5.86 12.44 10.49
C PRO A 470 7.33 12.38 10.94
N THR A 471 7.97 11.21 10.91
CA THR A 471 9.40 11.08 11.22
C THR A 471 10.28 11.82 10.20
N LEU A 472 9.98 11.65 8.91
CA LEU A 472 10.61 12.39 7.81
C LEU A 472 10.39 13.90 7.97
N MET A 473 9.17 14.35 8.25
CA MET A 473 8.86 15.77 8.46
C MET A 473 9.63 16.36 9.65
N HIS A 474 9.70 15.64 10.77
CA HIS A 474 10.47 16.05 11.94
C HIS A 474 11.96 16.24 11.63
N LEU A 475 12.57 15.26 10.94
CA LEU A 475 13.99 15.33 10.56
C LEU A 475 14.30 16.49 9.60
N LEU A 476 13.35 16.86 8.75
CA LEU A 476 13.50 17.97 7.80
C LEU A 476 13.10 19.33 8.40
N GLY A 477 12.51 19.35 9.60
CA GLY A 477 11.96 20.57 10.20
C GLY A 477 10.78 21.14 9.41
N LEU A 478 10.03 20.28 8.73
CA LEU A 478 8.82 20.62 7.97
C LEU A 478 7.57 20.14 8.70
N THR A 479 6.41 20.60 8.24
CA THR A 479 5.10 20.21 8.76
C THR A 479 4.12 20.02 7.61
N ASP A 480 3.28 18.99 7.70
CA ASP A 480 2.10 18.85 6.86
C ASP A 480 0.94 19.74 7.37
N ASP A 481 -0.02 20.04 6.50
CA ASP A 481 -1.23 20.81 6.83
C ASP A 481 -2.38 19.93 7.39
N TYR A 482 -2.09 18.66 7.69
CA TYR A 482 -3.02 17.69 8.24
C TYR A 482 -2.40 16.95 9.43
N ALA A 483 -3.25 16.46 10.32
CA ALA A 483 -2.83 15.59 11.42
C ALA A 483 -2.50 14.19 10.89
N HIS A 484 -1.40 13.62 11.34
CA HIS A 484 -0.95 12.28 10.94
C HIS A 484 -1.70 11.19 11.70
N ASP A 485 -1.87 10.02 11.07
CA ASP A 485 -2.29 8.81 11.78
C ASP A 485 -1.11 8.16 12.51
N GLY A 486 0.12 8.34 12.01
CA GLY A 486 1.34 7.91 12.66
C GLY A 486 1.97 8.98 13.55
N ARG A 487 3.10 8.64 14.15
CA ARG A 487 3.85 9.50 15.07
C ARG A 487 5.32 9.52 14.70
N VAL A 488 6.06 10.51 15.20
CA VAL A 488 7.53 10.54 15.06
C VAL A 488 8.15 9.35 15.79
N VAL A 489 8.98 8.56 15.11
CA VAL A 489 9.77 7.46 15.68
C VAL A 489 11.02 7.99 16.38
N PHE A 490 10.83 8.80 17.42
CA PHE A 490 11.91 9.49 18.11
C PHE A 490 12.88 8.53 18.81
N GLU A 491 12.51 7.26 19.07
CA GLU A 491 13.42 6.22 19.56
C GLU A 491 14.50 5.82 18.53
N ALA A 492 14.28 6.09 17.25
CA ALA A 492 15.23 5.84 16.17
C ALA A 492 16.09 7.07 15.82
N LEU A 493 15.90 8.21 16.52
CA LEU A 493 16.52 9.48 16.19
C LEU A 493 17.54 9.92 17.25
N ASP A 494 18.62 10.56 16.80
CA ASP A 494 19.66 11.07 17.68
C ASP A 494 19.08 12.15 18.61
N ASN A 495 19.37 12.04 19.91
CA ASN A 495 18.88 12.99 20.92
C ASN A 495 19.16 14.48 20.59
N ASN A 496 20.20 14.77 19.79
CA ASN A 496 20.54 16.14 19.37
C ASN A 496 19.55 16.74 18.36
N VAL A 497 18.85 15.90 17.59
CA VAL A 497 17.84 16.36 16.61
C VAL A 497 16.41 16.39 17.19
N LEU A 498 16.22 15.90 18.40
CA LEU A 498 14.92 15.96 19.07
C LEU A 498 14.62 17.39 19.55
N GLY A 499 13.36 17.82 19.42
CA GLY A 499 12.90 19.09 19.98
C GLY A 499 12.86 19.07 21.52
N GLY A 500 12.69 20.22 22.16
CA GLY A 500 12.52 20.30 23.61
C GLY A 500 11.32 19.47 24.13
N GLY A 501 10.23 19.42 23.35
CA GLY A 501 9.06 18.61 23.65
C GLY A 501 9.33 17.11 23.65
N LEU A 502 10.11 16.62 22.67
CA LEU A 502 10.46 15.19 22.53
C LEU A 502 11.59 14.72 23.46
N ARG A 503 12.41 15.64 23.99
CA ARG A 503 13.44 15.30 24.99
C ARG A 503 12.92 15.25 26.42
N ALA A 504 11.81 15.93 26.70
CA ALA A 504 11.24 15.97 28.03
C ALA A 504 10.45 14.67 28.29
N HIS A 505 10.62 14.09 29.47
CA HIS A 505 9.79 12.97 29.93
C HIS A 505 9.79 11.74 28.99
N GLN A 506 10.97 11.36 28.49
CA GLN A 506 11.13 10.33 27.45
C GLN A 506 10.41 9.01 27.77
N ASP A 507 10.49 8.51 29.02
CA ASP A 507 9.87 7.24 29.40
C ASP A 507 8.34 7.25 29.21
N ILE A 508 7.67 8.30 29.69
CA ILE A 508 6.21 8.41 29.58
C ILE A 508 5.78 8.83 28.16
N LEU A 509 6.64 9.53 27.42
CA LEU A 509 6.43 9.82 26.00
C LEU A 509 6.45 8.54 25.14
N SER A 510 7.46 7.68 25.29
CA SER A 510 7.52 6.38 24.62
C SER A 510 6.35 5.49 25.00
N ALA A 511 5.99 5.41 26.29
CA ALA A 511 4.82 4.65 26.72
C ALA A 511 3.50 5.18 26.13
N LEU A 512 3.37 6.50 25.94
CA LEU A 512 2.22 7.11 25.28
C LEU A 512 2.17 6.75 23.79
N ALA A 513 3.32 6.82 23.10
CA ALA A 513 3.43 6.48 21.68
C ALA A 513 3.11 4.99 21.45
N GLU A 514 3.66 4.09 22.26
CA GLU A 514 3.36 2.66 22.18
C GLU A 514 1.87 2.38 22.42
N ALA A 515 1.30 2.93 23.51
CA ALA A 515 -0.12 2.76 23.80
C ALA A 515 -1.02 3.30 22.69
N TYR A 516 -0.66 4.44 22.08
CA TYR A 516 -1.36 5.00 20.91
C TYR A 516 -1.35 4.02 19.74
N LYS A 517 -0.18 3.48 19.36
CA LYS A 517 -0.09 2.53 18.25
C LYS A 517 -0.88 1.26 18.52
N GLN A 518 -0.86 0.74 19.75
CA GLN A 518 -1.60 -0.47 20.10
C GLN A 518 -3.12 -0.33 20.02
N ILE A 519 -3.67 0.88 20.12
CA ILE A 519 -5.12 1.12 19.97
C ILE A 519 -5.51 1.69 18.60
N ASN A 520 -4.59 2.37 17.90
CA ASN A 520 -4.92 3.10 16.68
C ASN A 520 -4.53 2.36 15.40
N ALA A 521 -3.39 1.67 15.39
CA ALA A 521 -2.97 0.92 14.21
C ALA A 521 -3.92 -0.26 13.96
N PRO A 522 -4.31 -0.54 12.70
CA PRO A 522 -5.15 -1.71 12.37
C PRO A 522 -4.55 -3.03 12.88
N LEU A 523 -3.22 -3.17 12.81
CA LEU A 523 -2.47 -4.33 13.32
C LEU A 523 -1.96 -4.14 14.76
N GLY A 524 -2.34 -3.05 15.43
CA GLY A 524 -2.15 -2.92 16.87
C GLY A 524 -3.02 -3.93 17.63
N THR A 525 -2.67 -4.20 18.89
CA THR A 525 -3.37 -5.21 19.70
C THR A 525 -4.90 -5.04 19.70
N LEU A 526 -5.41 -3.81 19.74
CA LEU A 526 -6.85 -3.58 19.72
C LEU A 526 -7.48 -4.05 18.40
N GLY A 527 -6.98 -3.58 17.25
CA GLY A 527 -7.53 -3.91 15.93
C GLY A 527 -7.37 -5.40 15.59
N PHE A 528 -6.23 -6.00 15.93
CA PHE A 528 -6.03 -7.43 15.72
C PHE A 528 -7.00 -8.28 16.56
N ASN A 529 -7.17 -7.96 17.85
CA ASN A 529 -8.03 -8.72 18.75
C ASN A 529 -9.52 -8.51 18.46
N THR A 530 -9.94 -7.33 18.01
CA THR A 530 -11.33 -7.12 17.58
C THR A 530 -11.64 -7.89 16.31
N LEU A 531 -10.75 -7.85 15.31
CA LEU A 531 -10.94 -8.56 14.05
C LEU A 531 -11.08 -10.08 14.28
N THR A 532 -10.10 -10.67 14.94
CA THR A 532 -10.01 -12.13 15.10
C THR A 532 -10.85 -12.67 16.25
N GLY A 533 -11.05 -11.88 17.32
CA GLY A 533 -11.71 -12.31 18.56
C GLY A 533 -13.15 -11.81 18.75
N ILE A 534 -13.59 -10.78 18.03
CA ILE A 534 -14.92 -10.16 18.20
C ILE A 534 -15.70 -10.19 16.88
N SER A 535 -15.23 -9.47 15.86
CA SER A 535 -15.91 -9.31 14.56
C SER A 535 -16.17 -10.65 13.89
N THR A 536 -15.15 -11.51 13.81
CA THR A 536 -15.29 -12.84 13.22
C THR A 536 -16.37 -13.69 13.92
N GLN A 537 -16.48 -13.59 15.25
CA GLN A 537 -17.54 -14.28 16.01
C GLN A 537 -18.93 -13.66 15.76
N ALA A 538 -19.00 -12.35 15.59
CA ALA A 538 -20.24 -11.64 15.27
C ALA A 538 -20.79 -12.08 13.91
N LEU A 539 -19.92 -12.16 12.90
CA LEU A 539 -20.31 -12.52 11.53
C LEU A 539 -20.66 -14.00 11.40
N ALA A 540 -20.03 -14.89 12.16
CA ALA A 540 -20.41 -16.30 12.26
C ALA A 540 -21.71 -16.55 13.07
N GLY A 541 -22.10 -15.60 13.92
CA GLY A 541 -23.18 -15.76 14.90
C GLY A 541 -24.60 -15.54 14.34
N ASP A 542 -25.61 -15.88 15.16
CA ASP A 542 -27.00 -15.55 14.86
C ASP A 542 -27.29 -14.03 14.97
N ASN A 543 -28.45 -13.59 14.50
CA ASN A 543 -28.82 -12.17 14.50
C ASN A 543 -28.81 -11.51 15.89
N SER A 544 -29.06 -12.27 16.95
CA SER A 544 -29.07 -11.73 18.31
C SER A 544 -27.65 -11.52 18.85
N THR A 545 -26.76 -12.48 18.56
CA THR A 545 -25.33 -12.44 18.86
C THR A 545 -24.68 -11.29 18.09
N TYR A 546 -24.96 -11.21 16.79
CA TYR A 546 -24.49 -10.15 15.91
C TYR A 546 -24.86 -8.76 16.45
N ALA A 547 -26.14 -8.50 16.71
CA ALA A 547 -26.58 -7.18 17.17
C ALA A 547 -25.93 -6.73 18.51
N ILE A 548 -25.62 -7.68 19.40
CA ILE A 548 -24.93 -7.38 20.67
C ILE A 548 -23.46 -7.04 20.41
N ILE A 549 -22.77 -7.85 19.60
CA ILE A 549 -21.34 -7.69 19.35
C ILE A 549 -21.05 -6.45 18.49
N GLU A 550 -21.88 -6.14 17.50
CA GLU A 550 -21.77 -4.93 16.69
C GLU A 550 -21.86 -3.65 17.54
N ALA A 551 -22.81 -3.61 18.48
CA ALA A 551 -22.93 -2.50 19.41
C ALA A 551 -21.69 -2.38 20.32
N GLN A 552 -21.03 -3.50 20.63
CA GLN A 552 -19.77 -3.51 21.36
C GLN A 552 -18.63 -2.93 20.51
N ILE A 553 -18.48 -3.33 19.24
CA ILE A 553 -17.46 -2.79 18.32
C ILE A 553 -17.64 -1.28 18.17
N GLN A 554 -18.85 -0.80 17.90
CA GLN A 554 -19.13 0.64 17.80
C GLN A 554 -18.74 1.42 19.06
N ALA A 555 -19.01 0.85 20.25
CA ALA A 555 -18.62 1.46 21.52
C ALA A 555 -17.10 1.46 21.74
N ILE A 556 -16.41 0.41 21.29
CA ILE A 556 -14.93 0.34 21.29
C ILE A 556 -14.36 1.40 20.34
N THR A 557 -14.86 1.50 19.11
CA THR A 557 -14.45 2.50 18.11
C THR A 557 -14.62 3.92 18.62
N ALA A 558 -15.76 4.24 19.25
CA ALA A 558 -15.98 5.57 19.83
C ALA A 558 -14.97 5.90 20.95
N LYS A 559 -14.65 4.93 21.82
CA LYS A 559 -13.63 5.11 22.88
C LYS A 559 -12.23 5.23 22.28
N ARG A 560 -11.88 4.39 21.30
CA ARG A 560 -10.60 4.43 20.58
C ARG A 560 -10.39 5.81 19.98
N ASN A 561 -11.38 6.33 19.25
CA ASN A 561 -11.29 7.64 18.59
C ASN A 561 -11.09 8.78 19.60
N ASP A 562 -11.79 8.75 20.75
CA ASP A 562 -11.61 9.77 21.81
C ASP A 562 -10.23 9.70 22.48
N ILE A 563 -9.75 8.50 22.81
CA ILE A 563 -8.46 8.30 23.47
C ILE A 563 -7.32 8.60 22.47
N GLY A 564 -7.35 7.95 21.31
CA GLY A 564 -6.35 8.08 20.25
C GLY A 564 -6.23 9.51 19.76
N GLY A 565 -7.35 10.22 19.55
CA GLY A 565 -7.35 11.63 19.16
C GLY A 565 -6.62 12.55 20.15
N LYS A 566 -6.75 12.29 21.47
CA LYS A 566 -6.02 13.04 22.51
C LYS A 566 -4.54 12.67 22.54
N MET A 567 -4.22 11.39 22.37
CA MET A 567 -2.84 10.90 22.34
C MET A 567 -2.08 11.50 21.15
N ILE A 568 -2.63 11.41 19.93
CA ILE A 568 -1.94 11.92 18.74
C ILE A 568 -1.76 13.43 18.79
N THR A 569 -2.77 14.18 19.27
CA THR A 569 -2.63 15.63 19.48
C THR A 569 -1.44 15.95 20.39
N MET A 570 -1.28 15.21 21.49
CA MET A 570 -0.17 15.41 22.43
C MET A 570 1.18 15.04 21.82
N LEU A 571 1.25 13.96 21.02
CA LEU A 571 2.46 13.53 20.32
C LEU A 571 2.88 14.53 19.24
N GLU A 572 1.94 15.02 18.43
CA GLU A 572 2.21 16.04 17.41
C GLU A 572 2.59 17.40 18.03
N ASP A 573 1.96 17.78 19.15
CA ASP A 573 2.32 18.99 19.87
C ASP A 573 3.76 18.94 20.41
N ALA A 574 4.21 17.77 20.85
CA ALA A 574 5.58 17.55 21.27
C ALA A 574 6.57 17.60 20.10
N ALA A 575 6.21 16.98 18.97
CA ALA A 575 7.05 16.92 17.77
C ALA A 575 7.16 18.27 17.04
N PHE A 576 6.02 18.87 16.69
CA PHE A 576 5.94 19.98 15.74
C PHE A 576 5.67 21.34 16.39
N SER A 577 5.18 21.36 17.64
CA SER A 577 4.93 22.62 18.38
C SER A 577 5.90 22.87 19.53
N SER A 578 6.89 21.99 19.74
CA SER A 578 7.85 22.06 20.86
C SER A 578 7.18 22.14 22.25
N ARG A 579 5.96 21.60 22.40
CA ARG A 579 5.23 21.59 23.66
C ARG A 579 5.49 20.27 24.41
N PRO A 580 6.15 20.28 25.57
CA PRO A 580 6.32 19.06 26.36
C PRO A 580 4.97 18.42 26.70
N ILE A 581 4.96 17.10 26.79
CA ILE A 581 3.76 16.35 27.19
C ILE A 581 3.37 16.65 28.64
N ASP A 582 2.06 16.62 28.92
CA ASP A 582 1.55 16.63 30.29
C ASP A 582 1.61 15.20 30.85
N GLU A 583 2.56 14.94 31.77
CA GLU A 583 2.80 13.59 32.32
C GLU A 583 1.56 12.99 32.98
N ALA A 584 0.74 13.80 33.66
CA ALA A 584 -0.43 13.31 34.38
C ALA A 584 -1.54 12.94 33.40
N GLN A 585 -1.76 13.77 32.38
CA GLN A 585 -2.70 13.46 31.31
C GLN A 585 -2.23 12.27 30.46
N ALA A 586 -0.93 12.19 30.14
CA ALA A 586 -0.34 11.06 29.40
C ALA A 586 -0.53 9.74 30.17
N ALA A 587 -0.19 9.71 31.47
CA ALA A 587 -0.40 8.53 32.31
C ALA A 587 -1.88 8.11 32.38
N PHE A 588 -2.79 9.08 32.43
CA PHE A 588 -4.23 8.80 32.38
C PHE A 588 -4.66 8.20 31.05
N LEU A 589 -4.22 8.76 29.92
CA LEU A 589 -4.52 8.25 28.58
C LEU A 589 -3.95 6.85 28.36
N ILE A 590 -2.69 6.60 28.76
CA ILE A 590 -2.06 5.26 28.70
C ILE A 590 -2.91 4.24 29.47
N LYS A 591 -3.36 4.60 30.68
CA LYS A 591 -4.25 3.72 31.44
C LYS A 591 -5.56 3.46 30.69
N GLN A 592 -6.18 4.48 30.09
CA GLN A 592 -7.42 4.30 29.32
C GLN A 592 -7.23 3.40 28.09
N ALA A 593 -6.10 3.53 27.38
CA ALA A 593 -5.75 2.65 26.26
C ALA A 593 -5.58 1.20 26.74
N ASN A 594 -4.84 0.97 27.82
CA ASN A 594 -4.66 -0.36 28.39
C ASN A 594 -5.98 -0.97 28.90
N ASP A 595 -6.83 -0.17 29.54
CA ASP A 595 -8.16 -0.60 29.96
C ASP A 595 -9.05 -0.96 28.75
N LEU A 596 -8.91 -0.25 27.62
CA LEU A 596 -9.63 -0.54 26.37
C LEU A 596 -9.14 -1.85 25.74
N ILE A 597 -7.83 -2.05 25.65
CA ILE A 597 -7.24 -3.31 25.16
C ILE A 597 -7.66 -4.49 26.05
N ALA A 598 -7.63 -4.33 27.37
CA ALA A 598 -8.07 -5.37 28.31
C ALA A 598 -9.58 -5.66 28.24
N SER A 599 -10.36 -4.82 27.57
CA SER A 599 -11.81 -5.02 27.39
C SER A 599 -12.18 -5.90 26.20
N VAL A 600 -11.22 -6.24 25.34
CA VAL A 600 -11.39 -7.15 24.20
C VAL A 600 -10.77 -8.52 24.51
N PRO A 601 -11.37 -9.64 24.07
CA PRO A 601 -10.80 -10.96 24.28
C PRO A 601 -9.50 -11.12 23.48
N THR A 602 -8.55 -11.87 24.03
CA THR A 602 -7.38 -12.34 23.29
C THR A 602 -7.76 -13.59 22.49
N PRO A 603 -7.37 -13.71 21.21
CA PRO A 603 -7.68 -14.86 20.35
C PRO A 603 -7.23 -16.21 20.89
#